data_AF-A0A2T3MWV9-F1
#
_entry.id   AF-A0A2T3MWV9-F1
#
_cell.length_a   1.000
_cell.length_b   1.000
_cell.length_c   1.000
_cell.angle_alpha   90.00
_cell.angle_beta   90.00
_cell.angle_gamma   90.00
#
_symmetry.space_group_name_H-M   'P 1'
#
loop_
_entity.id
_entity.type
_entity.pdbx_description
1 polymer ?
#
loop_
_entity_poly.entity_id
_entity_poly.type
_entity_poly.pdbx_seq_one_letter_code
_entity_poly.pdbx_strand_id
1 'polypeptide(L)'
;MSIREFCSIEGLEISYGSELALKEINDIVERGNLLASLTASLVVIQVINGTFKGTAQNITKYDWEQFGEAMIGVNKITRTRVGNTAFDMALKTTGKEYSFWKCIYESTL
;
A
#
# COMPACT_ATOMS: atom_id res chain seq x y z
N MET A 1 -9.17 1.67 9.37
CA MET A 1 -8.45 1.13 10.55
C MET A 1 -7.02 1.62 10.45
N SER A 2 -6.55 2.32 11.47
CA SER A 2 -5.17 2.84 11.51
C SER A 2 -4.20 1.69 11.80
N ILE A 3 -2.97 1.75 11.25
CA ILE A 3 -1.90 0.76 11.56
C ILE A 3 -1.65 0.66 13.07
N ARG A 4 -1.85 1.75 13.82
CA ARG A 4 -1.75 1.76 15.29
C ARG A 4 -2.82 0.90 15.98
N GLU A 5 -4.01 0.81 15.39
CA GLU A 5 -5.12 0.03 15.95
C GLU A 5 -4.95 -1.46 15.67
N PHE A 6 -4.36 -1.81 14.53
CA PHE A 6 -4.19 -3.21 14.10
C PHE A 6 -3.23 -3.98 15.01
N CYS A 7 -2.10 -3.36 15.37
CA CYS A 7 -1.08 -3.94 16.24
C CYS A 7 -1.07 -3.32 17.64
N SER A 8 -2.24 -2.90 18.16
CA SER A 8 -2.32 -2.21 19.45
C SER A 8 -1.71 -3.04 20.59
N ILE A 9 -0.80 -2.44 21.37
CA ILE A 9 -0.22 -3.04 22.57
C ILE A 9 -0.56 -2.15 23.77
N GLU A 10 -1.12 -2.74 24.81
CA GLU A 10 -1.53 -2.03 26.02
C GLU A 10 -0.33 -1.35 26.71
N GLY A 11 -0.47 -0.05 26.99
CA GLY A 11 0.58 0.76 27.63
C GLY A 11 1.87 0.84 26.81
N LEU A 12 1.77 0.84 25.48
CA LEU A 12 2.88 1.16 24.58
C LEU A 12 3.05 2.68 24.49
N GLU A 13 4.21 3.18 24.88
CA GLU A 13 4.65 4.53 24.56
C GLU A 13 5.51 4.47 23.29
N ILE A 14 5.11 5.23 22.27
CA ILE A 14 5.81 5.26 20.99
C ILE A 14 6.93 6.29 21.06
N SER A 15 8.15 5.88 20.70
CA SER A 15 9.30 6.78 20.63
C SER A 15 9.18 7.76 19.45
N TYR A 16 9.92 8.87 19.52
CA TYR A 16 9.98 9.83 18.41
C TYR A 16 10.40 9.19 17.08
N GLY A 17 11.36 8.26 17.10
CA GLY A 17 11.79 7.53 15.91
C GLY A 17 10.66 6.71 15.29
N SER A 18 9.86 6.04 16.12
CA SER A 18 8.69 5.30 15.66
C SER A 18 7.56 6.19 15.16
N GLU A 19 7.39 7.39 15.72
CA GLU A 19 6.43 8.35 15.18
C GLU A 19 6.82 8.80 13.76
N LEU A 20 8.11 9.05 13.51
CA LEU A 20 8.61 9.34 12.17
C LEU A 20 8.40 8.17 11.21
N ALA A 21 8.71 6.95 11.64
CA ALA A 21 8.49 5.76 10.82
C ALA A 21 7.00 5.55 10.48
N LEU A 22 6.08 5.85 11.40
CA LEU A 22 4.65 5.81 11.12
C LEU A 22 4.21 6.87 10.11
N LYS A 23 4.80 8.08 10.16
CA LYS A 23 4.57 9.11 9.13
C LYS A 23 5.08 8.66 7.76
N GLU A 24 6.25 8.02 7.72
CA GLU A 24 6.81 7.44 6.50
C GLU A 24 5.91 6.34 5.93
N ILE A 25 5.40 5.44 6.77
CA ILE A 25 4.46 4.40 6.34
C ILE A 25 3.17 5.00 5.77
N ASN A 26 2.62 6.03 6.40
CA ASN A 26 1.46 6.73 5.86
C ASN A 26 1.74 7.32 4.47
N ASP A 27 2.90 7.97 4.28
CA ASP A 27 3.31 8.51 2.98
C ASP A 27 3.50 7.39 1.93
N ILE A 28 4.06 6.23 2.30
CA ILE A 28 4.18 5.06 1.41
C ILE A 28 2.79 4.57 0.97
N VAL A 29 1.84 4.48 1.90
CA VAL A 29 0.47 4.04 1.61
C VAL A 29 -0.27 5.05 0.73
N GLU A 30 -0.15 6.35 1.03
CA GLU A 30 -0.76 7.41 0.23
C GLU A 30 -0.23 7.41 -1.21
N ARG A 31 1.09 7.29 -1.40
CA ARG A 31 1.70 7.19 -2.73
C ARG A 31 1.28 5.92 -3.47
N GLY A 32 1.18 4.79 -2.76
CA GLY A 32 0.69 3.54 -3.33
C GLY A 32 -0.75 3.67 -3.85
N ASN A 33 -1.62 4.28 -3.05
CA ASN A 33 -3.01 4.54 -3.43
C ASN A 33 -3.11 5.52 -4.61
N LEU A 34 -2.27 6.57 -4.63
CA LEU A 34 -2.19 7.50 -5.75
C LEU A 34 -1.78 6.78 -7.04
N LEU A 35 -0.74 5.94 -6.97
CA LEU A 35 -0.30 5.16 -8.13
C LEU A 35 -1.39 4.21 -8.63
N ALA A 36 -2.08 3.51 -7.72
CA ALA A 36 -3.21 2.66 -8.07
C ALA A 36 -4.33 3.46 -8.75
N SER A 37 -4.66 4.64 -8.23
CA SER A 37 -5.65 5.53 -8.84
C SER A 37 -5.24 6.02 -10.23
N LEU A 38 -3.96 6.37 -10.42
CA LEU A 38 -3.44 6.78 -11.72
C LEU A 38 -3.49 5.61 -12.72
N THR A 39 -3.05 4.41 -12.32
CA THR A 39 -3.14 3.21 -13.16
C THR A 39 -4.58 2.92 -13.56
N ALA A 40 -5.54 3.03 -12.64
CA ALA A 40 -6.96 2.87 -12.96
C ALA A 40 -7.47 3.95 -13.93
N SER A 41 -7.03 5.21 -13.79
CA SER A 41 -7.43 6.29 -14.69
C SER A 41 -6.95 6.10 -16.13
N LEU A 42 -5.81 5.43 -16.35
CA LEU A 42 -5.32 5.11 -17.68
C LEU A 42 -6.29 4.20 -18.44
N VAL A 43 -6.91 3.24 -17.75
CA VAL A 43 -7.95 2.37 -18.34
C VAL A 43 -9.13 3.22 -18.82
N VAL A 44 -9.59 4.17 -18.00
CA VAL A 44 -10.71 5.06 -18.35
C VAL A 44 -10.40 5.83 -19.64
N ILE A 45 -9.20 6.37 -19.76
CA ILE A 45 -8.77 7.12 -20.96
C ILE A 45 -8.68 6.21 -22.19
N GLN A 46 -8.15 5.00 -22.05
CA GLN A 46 -7.94 4.06 -23.15
C GLN A 46 -9.24 3.42 -23.65
N VAL A 47 -10.17 3.16 -22.73
CA VAL A 47 -11.40 2.42 -23.02
C VAL A 47 -12.55 3.37 -23.37
N ILE A 48 -12.70 4.48 -22.64
CA ILE A 48 -13.80 5.44 -22.81
C ILE A 48 -13.38 6.53 -23.79
N ASN A 49 -13.14 6.15 -25.04
CA ASN A 49 -12.88 7.09 -26.12
C ASN A 49 -13.76 6.75 -27.33
N GLY A 50 -14.71 7.63 -27.70
CA GLY A 50 -15.58 7.49 -28.88
C GLY A 50 -17.05 7.16 -28.62
N THR A 51 -17.72 6.61 -29.65
CA THR A 51 -19.15 6.23 -29.59
C THR A 51 -19.39 5.01 -28.71
N PHE A 52 -20.62 4.79 -28.23
CA PHE A 52 -20.98 3.60 -27.43
C PHE A 52 -20.49 2.28 -28.03
N LYS A 53 -20.62 2.11 -29.36
CA LYS A 53 -20.13 0.92 -30.08
C LYS A 53 -18.60 0.84 -30.07
N GLY A 54 -17.91 1.97 -30.19
CA GLY A 54 -16.44 2.04 -30.08
C GLY A 54 -15.95 1.70 -28.68
N THR A 55 -16.57 2.26 -27.64
CA THR A 55 -16.28 1.92 -26.25
C THR A 55 -16.51 0.44 -25.97
N ALA A 56 -17.62 -0.14 -26.41
CA ALA A 56 -17.88 -1.57 -26.25
C ALA A 56 -16.80 -2.45 -26.91
N GLN A 57 -16.34 -2.08 -28.11
CA GLN A 57 -15.23 -2.78 -28.76
C GLN A 57 -13.90 -2.62 -28.01
N ASN A 58 -13.61 -1.42 -27.50
CA ASN A 58 -12.39 -1.16 -26.74
C ASN A 58 -12.36 -1.94 -25.43
N ILE A 59 -13.49 -2.03 -24.70
CA ILE A 59 -13.63 -2.87 -23.51
C ILE A 59 -13.25 -4.32 -23.82
N THR A 60 -13.77 -4.89 -24.91
CA THR A 60 -13.51 -6.29 -25.26
C THR A 60 -12.08 -6.58 -25.72
N LYS A 61 -11.36 -5.55 -26.19
CA LYS A 61 -9.99 -5.66 -26.70
C LYS A 61 -8.94 -5.25 -25.68
N TYR A 62 -9.36 -4.63 -24.57
CA TYR A 62 -8.47 -4.18 -23.54
C TYR A 62 -7.80 -5.37 -22.83
N ASP A 63 -6.52 -5.22 -22.52
CA ASP A 63 -5.76 -6.23 -21.78
C ASP A 63 -6.04 -6.14 -20.28
N TRP A 64 -7.14 -6.76 -19.87
CA TRP A 64 -7.57 -6.80 -18.47
C TRP A 64 -6.60 -7.60 -17.58
N GLU A 65 -5.86 -8.54 -18.15
CA GLU A 65 -4.89 -9.36 -17.41
C GLU A 65 -3.69 -8.50 -17.01
N GLN A 66 -3.08 -7.80 -17.97
CA GLN A 66 -1.97 -6.90 -17.71
C GLN A 66 -2.36 -5.77 -16.73
N PHE A 67 -3.57 -5.22 -16.85
CA PHE A 67 -4.08 -4.25 -15.88
C PHE A 67 -4.20 -4.83 -14.47
N GLY A 68 -4.75 -6.05 -14.34
CA GLY A 68 -4.84 -6.76 -13.06
C GLY A 68 -3.46 -6.98 -12.44
N GLU A 69 -2.50 -7.45 -13.23
CA GLU A 69 -1.12 -7.65 -12.81
C GLU A 69 -0.46 -6.34 -12.35
N ALA A 70 -0.68 -5.23 -13.07
CA ALA A 70 -0.15 -3.93 -12.69
C ALA A 70 -0.71 -3.47 -11.34
N MET A 71 -2.02 -3.62 -11.11
CA MET A 71 -2.66 -3.26 -9.85
C MET A 71 -2.17 -4.12 -8.68
N ILE A 72 -1.99 -5.43 -8.89
CA ILE A 72 -1.39 -6.33 -7.90
C ILE A 72 0.07 -5.90 -7.60
N GLY A 73 0.82 -5.54 -8.64
CA GLY A 73 2.19 -5.05 -8.53
C GLY A 73 2.31 -3.82 -7.63
N VAL A 74 1.42 -2.83 -7.79
CA VAL A 74 1.37 -1.64 -6.93
C VAL A 74 1.20 -2.04 -5.47
N ASN A 75 0.20 -2.89 -5.17
CA ASN A 75 -0.05 -3.33 -3.80
C ASN A 75 1.14 -4.07 -3.20
N LYS A 76 1.77 -4.98 -3.98
CA LYS A 76 2.95 -5.73 -3.55
C LYS A 76 4.10 -4.79 -3.19
N ILE A 77 4.40 -3.80 -4.04
CA ILE A 77 5.46 -2.82 -3.78
C ILE A 77 5.16 -2.01 -2.51
N THR A 78 3.92 -1.54 -2.34
CA THR A 78 3.51 -0.80 -1.14
C THR A 78 3.70 -1.64 0.12
N ARG A 79 3.20 -2.89 0.13
CA ARG A 79 3.36 -3.82 1.27
C ARG A 79 4.83 -4.06 1.59
N THR A 80 5.66 -4.34 0.58
CA THR A 80 7.11 -4.56 0.79
C THR A 80 7.80 -3.34 1.39
N ARG A 81 7.47 -2.13 0.95
CA ARG A 81 8.08 -0.91 1.53
C ARG A 81 7.66 -0.70 2.98
N VAL A 82 6.38 -0.87 3.30
CA VAL A 82 5.90 -0.83 4.69
C VAL A 82 6.61 -1.89 5.54
N GLY A 83 6.76 -3.10 5.00
CA GLY A 83 7.44 -4.21 5.67
C GLY A 83 8.90 -3.89 5.97
N ASN A 84 9.64 -3.31 5.03
CA ASN A 84 11.02 -2.90 5.24
C ASN A 84 11.15 -1.85 6.35
N THR A 85 10.31 -0.82 6.35
CA THR A 85 10.30 0.19 7.43
C THR A 85 9.98 -0.44 8.77
N ALA A 86 8.99 -1.34 8.84
CA ALA A 86 8.62 -2.03 10.08
C ALA A 86 9.74 -2.97 10.57
N PHE A 87 10.39 -3.69 9.67
CA PHE A 87 11.53 -4.55 9.98
C PHE A 87 12.69 -3.74 10.55
N ASP A 88 13.06 -2.63 9.91
CA ASP A 88 14.11 -1.74 10.38
C ASP A 88 13.81 -1.17 11.78
N MET A 89 12.55 -0.83 12.04
CA MET A 89 12.13 -0.36 13.35
C MET A 89 12.14 -1.47 14.40
N ALA A 90 11.76 -2.70 14.05
CA ALA A 90 11.91 -3.85 14.94
C ALA A 90 13.38 -4.08 15.30
N LEU A 91 14.34 -3.90 14.38
CA LEU A 91 15.76 -4.03 14.70
C LEU A 91 16.30 -2.92 15.62
N LYS A 92 15.68 -1.74 15.62
CA LYS A 92 16.15 -0.55 16.36
C LYS A 92 15.46 -0.36 17.72
N THR A 93 14.34 -1.04 17.96
CA THR A 93 13.51 -0.86 19.16
C THR A 93 13.56 -2.09 20.06
N THR A 94 13.06 -1.95 21.29
CA THR A 94 13.04 -3.04 22.27
C THR A 94 11.71 -3.08 23.02
N GLY A 95 11.47 -4.13 23.82
CA GLY A 95 10.28 -4.25 24.65
C GLY A 95 8.97 -4.25 23.84
N LYS A 96 7.99 -3.46 24.29
CA LYS A 96 6.67 -3.36 23.64
C LYS A 96 6.77 -2.78 22.23
N GLU A 97 7.69 -1.86 22.00
CA GLU A 97 7.84 -1.20 20.70
C GLU A 97 8.41 -2.17 19.65
N TYR A 98 9.32 -3.06 20.06
CA TYR A 98 9.74 -4.19 19.23
C TYR A 98 8.56 -5.08 18.84
N SER A 99 7.74 -5.48 19.82
CA SER A 99 6.56 -6.33 19.56
C SER A 99 5.56 -5.67 18.62
N PHE A 100 5.38 -4.35 18.75
CA PHE A 100 4.54 -3.56 17.86
C PHE A 100 5.05 -3.59 16.42
N TRP A 101 6.34 -3.31 16.22
CA TRP A 101 6.94 -3.29 14.88
C TRP A 101 7.04 -4.67 14.25
N LYS A 102 7.27 -5.71 15.06
CA LYS A 102 7.23 -7.10 14.60
C LYS A 102 5.84 -7.48 14.07
N CYS A 103 4.78 -7.12 14.78
CA CYS A 103 3.40 -7.36 14.33
C CYS A 103 3.13 -6.65 12.99
N ILE A 104 3.56 -5.40 12.83
CA ILE A 104 3.40 -4.67 11.56
C ILE A 104 4.16 -5.39 10.44
N TYR A 105 5.43 -5.77 10.66
CA TYR A 105 6.23 -6.48 9.67
C TYR A 105 5.56 -7.79 9.23
N GLU A 106 5.10 -8.61 10.17
CA GLU A 106 4.41 -9.87 9.89
C GLU A 106 3.12 -9.65 9.09
N SER A 107 2.42 -8.54 9.28
CA SER A 107 1.22 -8.19 8.51
C SER A 107 1.48 -7.86 7.02
N THR A 108 2.75 -7.61 6.66
CA THR A 108 3.16 -7.27 5.29
C THR A 108 3.63 -8.46 4.46
N LEU A 109 3.90 -9.60 5.11
CA LEU A 109 4.18 -10.89 4.46
C LEU A 109 2.94 -11.41 3.70
#